data_AF-A0AA95SPB2-F1
#
_entry.id   AF-A0AA95SPB2-F1
#
_cell.length_a   1.000
_cell.length_b   1.000
_cell.length_c   1.000
_cell.angle_alpha   90.00
_cell.angle_beta   90.00
_cell.angle_gamma   90.00
#
_symmetry.space_group_name_H-M   'P 1'
#
loop_
_entity.id
_entity.type
_entity.pdbx_description
1 polymer ?
#
loop_
_entity_poly.entity_id
_entity_poly.type
_entity_poly.pdbx_seq_one_letter_code
_entity_poly.pdbx_strand_id
1 'polypeptide(L)'
;MKRLLLSVCLAALVPVLAQAQTVNPNAKVDPKNNKVSKPVVEKPKQVLMTRDELRACMKSQAANDEEAKAIKVVEAEQKAEREALLAAKNEFPKREEALSANVNAIKAEQDALLKMHADITAQASKLEKAELKAKQDEYMAKANALNERIEAHNKSKDAYLAERKSFDTKVEAHNKAKDELSTRVDNYFDKHDEWKKSCANKAYDEADEIAIKKEMK
;
A
#
# COMPACT_ATOMS: atom_id res chain seq x y z
N MET A 1 -22.21 -14.73 0.82
CA MET A 1 -22.86 -13.41 0.98
C MET A 1 -21.81 -12.33 0.75
N LYS A 2 -22.01 -11.50 -0.28
CA LYS A 2 -21.11 -10.38 -0.66
C LYS A 2 -21.07 -9.36 0.47
N ARG A 3 -19.93 -9.17 1.12
CA ARG A 3 -19.70 -8.01 1.98
C ARG A 3 -19.06 -6.91 1.13
N LEU A 4 -19.81 -5.82 0.99
CA LEU A 4 -19.42 -4.62 0.27
C LEU A 4 -18.12 -4.06 0.87
N LEU A 5 -17.16 -3.79 -0.03
CA LEU A 5 -16.03 -2.90 0.17
C LEU A 5 -16.58 -1.55 0.69
N LEU A 6 -16.36 -1.25 1.97
CA LEU A 6 -16.78 0.01 2.58
C LEU A 6 -15.56 0.92 2.73
N SER A 7 -15.64 1.97 1.93
CA SER A 7 -14.74 3.11 1.83
C SER A 7 -14.38 3.72 3.19
N VAL A 8 -13.11 4.13 3.28
CA VAL A 8 -12.50 5.00 4.28
C VAL A 8 -13.42 6.17 4.66
N CYS A 9 -13.66 6.33 5.97
CA CYS A 9 -13.99 7.60 6.63
C CYS A 9 -13.76 7.41 8.15
N LEU A 10 -12.56 7.79 8.62
CA LEU A 10 -12.26 7.93 10.04
C LEU A 10 -12.97 9.19 10.56
N ALA A 11 -14.19 9.02 11.07
CA ALA A 11 -14.87 10.07 11.84
C ALA A 11 -14.39 9.99 13.29
N ALA A 12 -13.53 10.94 13.67
CA ALA A 12 -13.23 11.22 15.05
C ALA A 12 -14.52 11.67 15.76
N LEU A 13 -15.08 10.81 16.61
CA LEU A 13 -16.16 11.17 17.53
C LEU A 13 -15.72 10.79 18.93
N VAL A 14 -15.18 11.78 19.64
CA VAL A 14 -15.11 11.79 21.09
C VAL A 14 -16.40 12.46 21.58
N PRO A 15 -17.26 11.79 22.36
CA PRO A 15 -18.19 12.46 23.23
C PRO A 15 -17.66 12.44 24.67
N VAL A 16 -17.27 13.62 25.14
CA VAL A 16 -17.20 13.97 26.56
C VAL A 16 -18.62 13.89 27.13
N LEU A 17 -18.87 13.03 28.11
CA LEU A 17 -20.04 13.14 28.98
C LEU A 17 -19.65 12.80 30.42
N ALA A 18 -19.18 13.84 31.13
CA ALA A 18 -19.31 13.89 32.58
C ALA A 18 -20.76 14.23 32.91
N GLN A 19 -21.51 13.32 33.53
CA GLN A 19 -22.77 13.64 34.19
C GLN A 19 -22.52 13.82 35.69
N ALA A 20 -22.18 15.04 36.08
CA ALA A 20 -22.35 15.47 37.46
C ALA A 20 -23.85 15.76 37.70
N GLN A 21 -24.51 14.97 38.54
CA GLN A 21 -25.85 15.30 39.04
C GLN A 21 -25.72 16.36 40.14
N THR A 22 -26.04 17.61 39.84
CA THR A 22 -26.17 18.68 40.84
C THR A 22 -27.54 18.56 41.51
N VAL A 23 -27.55 18.38 42.84
CA VAL A 23 -28.77 18.36 43.66
C VAL A 23 -29.06 19.80 44.09
N ASN A 24 -30.25 20.31 43.77
CA ASN A 24 -30.71 21.66 44.10
C ASN A 24 -31.00 21.77 45.62
N PRO A 25 -30.36 22.68 46.37
CA PRO A 25 -30.45 22.70 47.83
C PRO A 25 -31.73 23.36 48.40
N ASN A 26 -32.69 23.81 47.59
CA ASN A 26 -33.82 24.63 48.07
C ASN A 26 -35.23 24.09 47.78
N ALA A 27 -35.45 22.77 47.76
CA ALA A 27 -36.80 22.20 47.74
C ALA A 27 -37.39 22.14 49.17
N LYS A 28 -38.31 23.04 49.51
CA LYS A 28 -39.13 22.98 50.74
C LYS A 28 -40.09 21.79 50.66
N VAL A 29 -40.10 20.93 51.68
CA VAL A 29 -40.99 19.77 51.81
C VAL A 29 -41.93 19.97 53.00
N ASP A 30 -43.24 19.81 52.77
CA ASP A 30 -44.32 20.00 53.76
C ASP A 30 -44.42 18.79 54.72
N PRO A 31 -44.54 18.94 56.07
CA PRO A 31 -44.31 17.84 57.01
C PRO A 31 -45.49 16.88 57.24
N LYS A 32 -46.59 17.00 56.51
CA LYS A 32 -47.81 16.21 56.77
C LYS A 32 -48.30 15.46 55.53
N ASN A 33 -47.52 14.49 55.07
CA ASN A 33 -48.11 13.33 54.41
C ASN A 33 -47.28 12.07 54.58
N ASN A 34 -47.77 11.24 55.49
CA ASN A 34 -47.72 9.78 55.52
C ASN A 34 -46.44 9.03 55.13
N LYS A 35 -45.93 8.32 56.13
CA LYS A 35 -45.10 7.12 56.03
C LYS A 35 -45.72 6.14 55.03
N VAL A 36 -45.25 6.18 53.80
CA VAL A 36 -45.03 4.98 53.01
C VAL A 36 -43.57 5.06 52.64
N SER A 37 -42.73 4.37 53.42
CA SER A 37 -41.39 4.04 52.96
C SER A 37 -41.61 3.29 51.66
N LYS A 38 -41.46 3.97 50.51
CA LYS A 38 -41.23 3.28 49.25
C LYS A 38 -40.15 2.26 49.57
N PRO A 39 -40.28 0.98 49.16
CA PRO A 39 -39.18 0.05 49.28
C PRO A 39 -37.97 0.80 48.75
N VAL A 40 -36.90 0.91 49.54
CA VAL A 40 -35.60 1.24 48.96
C VAL A 40 -35.36 0.05 48.05
N VAL A 41 -35.82 0.17 46.80
CA VAL A 41 -35.36 -0.67 45.71
C VAL A 41 -33.92 -0.23 45.61
N GLU A 42 -33.05 -0.85 46.40
CA GLU A 42 -31.61 -0.74 46.22
C GLU A 42 -31.41 -1.02 44.74
N LYS A 43 -31.09 0.04 43.98
CA LYS A 43 -30.66 -0.15 42.60
C LYS A 43 -29.58 -1.23 42.68
N PRO A 44 -29.67 -2.30 41.87
CA PRO A 44 -28.65 -3.35 41.89
C PRO A 44 -27.29 -2.67 41.85
N LYS A 45 -26.44 -2.94 42.85
CA LYS A 45 -25.09 -2.37 42.89
C LYS A 45 -24.46 -2.62 41.52
N GLN A 46 -24.00 -1.55 40.89
CA GLN A 46 -23.38 -1.66 39.59
C GLN A 46 -22.22 -2.66 39.70
N VAL A 47 -22.27 -3.70 38.88
CA VAL A 47 -21.22 -4.73 38.88
C VAL A 47 -19.98 -4.08 38.29
N LEU A 48 -18.99 -3.83 39.15
CA LEU A 48 -17.68 -3.34 38.76
C LEU A 48 -16.85 -4.51 38.24
N MET A 49 -16.02 -4.25 37.25
CA MET A 49 -14.95 -5.15 36.87
C MET A 49 -14.01 -5.38 38.05
N THR A 50 -13.52 -6.60 38.16
CA THR A 50 -12.40 -6.92 39.03
C THR A 50 -11.13 -6.25 38.52
N ARG A 51 -10.16 -6.03 39.42
CA ARG A 51 -8.82 -5.54 39.06
C ARG A 51 -8.15 -6.36 37.96
N ASP A 52 -8.32 -7.69 37.95
CA ASP A 52 -7.71 -8.55 36.94
C ASP A 52 -8.37 -8.39 35.56
N GLU A 53 -9.71 -8.26 35.52
CA GLU A 53 -10.44 -7.94 34.29
C GLU A 53 -10.04 -6.55 33.78
N LEU A 54 -9.92 -5.56 34.67
CA LEU A 54 -9.47 -4.21 34.31
C LEU A 54 -8.05 -4.23 33.73
N ARG A 55 -7.14 -5.00 34.33
CA ARG A 55 -5.77 -5.15 33.82
C ARG A 55 -5.75 -5.79 32.43
N ALA A 56 -6.54 -6.83 32.21
CA ALA A 56 -6.66 -7.47 30.90
C ALA A 56 -7.19 -6.49 29.84
N CYS A 57 -8.20 -5.70 30.20
CA CYS A 57 -8.78 -4.69 29.32
C CYS A 57 -7.81 -3.58 28.95
N MET A 58 -7.05 -3.05 29.92
CA MET A 58 -6.03 -2.04 29.66
C MET A 58 -4.89 -2.58 28.79
N LYS A 59 -4.44 -3.82 29.03
CA LYS A 59 -3.42 -4.48 28.21
C LYS A 59 -3.89 -4.70 26.77
N SER A 60 -5.12 -5.18 26.59
CA SER A 60 -5.70 -5.38 25.26
C SER A 60 -5.91 -4.05 24.53
N GLN A 61 -6.30 -2.99 25.23
CA GLN A 61 -6.38 -1.64 24.65
C GLN A 61 -5.02 -1.16 24.16
N ALA A 62 -3.98 -1.28 24.99
CA ALA A 62 -2.62 -0.89 24.60
C ALA A 62 -2.13 -1.67 23.36
N ALA A 63 -2.38 -2.98 23.32
CA ALA A 63 -2.04 -3.82 22.16
C ALA A 63 -2.82 -3.40 20.90
N ASN A 64 -4.10 -3.05 21.03
CA ASN A 64 -4.90 -2.55 19.91
C ASN A 64 -4.38 -1.19 19.42
N ASP A 65 -4.00 -0.28 20.31
CA ASP A 65 -3.45 1.03 19.95
C ASP A 65 -2.10 0.91 19.24
N GLU A 66 -1.23 0.00 19.69
CA GLU A 66 0.04 -0.32 19.02
C GLU A 66 -0.18 -0.92 17.63
N GLU A 67 -1.10 -1.88 17.52
CA GLU A 67 -1.42 -2.51 16.25
C GLU A 67 -2.03 -1.51 15.25
N ALA A 68 -2.93 -0.63 15.71
CA ALA A 68 -3.49 0.43 14.88
C ALA A 68 -2.42 1.38 14.34
N LYS A 69 -1.39 1.72 15.13
CA LYS A 69 -0.26 2.52 14.68
C LYS A 69 0.57 1.75 13.64
N ALA A 70 0.86 0.48 13.90
CA ALA A 70 1.64 -0.35 12.99
C ALA A 70 0.94 -0.55 11.64
N ILE A 71 -0.39 -0.77 11.63
CA ILE A 71 -1.20 -0.83 10.40
C ILE A 71 -1.06 0.45 9.59
N LYS A 72 -1.17 1.63 10.21
CA LYS A 72 -1.04 2.92 9.50
C LYS A 72 0.34 3.11 8.85
N VAL A 73 1.40 2.62 9.47
CA VAL A 73 2.76 2.67 8.89
C VAL A 73 2.79 1.81 7.62
N VAL A 74 2.31 0.57 7.70
CA VAL A 74 2.28 -0.34 6.54
C VAL A 74 1.36 0.19 5.43
N GLU A 75 0.21 0.79 5.76
CA GLU A 75 -0.67 1.45 4.78
C GLU A 75 0.06 2.57 4.01
N ALA A 76 0.86 3.38 4.70
CA ALA A 76 1.64 4.45 4.08
C ALA A 76 2.74 3.89 3.18
N GLU A 77 3.43 2.84 3.60
CA GLU A 77 4.44 2.14 2.79
C GLU A 77 3.81 1.54 1.52
N GLN A 78 2.67 0.85 1.65
CA GLN A 78 1.93 0.29 0.52
C GLN A 78 1.48 1.36 -0.47
N LYS A 79 1.04 2.52 0.03
CA LYS A 79 0.68 3.66 -0.84
C LYS A 79 1.90 4.16 -1.62
N ALA A 80 3.03 4.35 -0.95
CA ALA A 80 4.26 4.82 -1.59
C ALA A 80 4.78 3.82 -2.63
N GLU A 81 4.75 2.51 -2.32
CA GLU A 81 5.14 1.45 -3.25
C GLU A 81 4.24 1.43 -4.50
N ARG A 82 2.92 1.57 -4.31
CA ARG A 82 1.98 1.66 -5.43
C ARG A 82 2.27 2.85 -6.35
N GLU A 83 2.58 4.01 -5.77
CA GLU A 83 2.94 5.20 -6.54
C GLU A 83 4.23 4.97 -7.35
N ALA A 84 5.24 4.34 -6.74
CA ALA A 84 6.48 3.97 -7.43
C ALA A 84 6.25 2.96 -8.57
N LEU A 85 5.39 1.95 -8.37
CA LEU A 85 5.02 0.98 -9.40
C LEU A 85 4.26 1.65 -10.56
N LEU A 86 3.35 2.58 -10.27
CA LEU A 86 2.66 3.33 -11.32
C LEU A 86 3.61 4.21 -12.12
N ALA A 87 4.55 4.89 -11.46
CA ALA A 87 5.58 5.68 -12.13
C ALA A 87 6.44 4.80 -13.05
N ALA A 88 6.92 3.66 -12.56
CA ALA A 88 7.72 2.72 -13.37
C ALA A 88 6.92 2.16 -14.57
N LYS A 89 5.65 1.79 -14.36
CA LYS A 89 4.77 1.31 -15.42
C LYS A 89 4.64 2.32 -16.57
N ASN A 90 4.55 3.61 -16.24
CA ASN A 90 4.36 4.67 -17.21
C ASN A 90 5.60 4.94 -18.09
N GLU A 91 6.77 4.42 -17.71
CA GLU A 91 8.00 4.53 -18.52
C GLU A 91 8.10 3.43 -19.58
N PHE A 92 7.40 2.29 -19.42
CA PHE A 92 7.48 1.20 -20.39
C PHE A 92 7.02 1.56 -21.80
N PRO A 93 5.88 2.26 -22.01
CA PRO A 93 5.46 2.65 -23.35
C PRO A 93 6.51 3.48 -24.09
N LYS A 94 7.18 4.42 -23.40
CA LYS A 94 8.24 5.25 -23.98
C LYS A 94 9.43 4.41 -24.45
N ARG A 95 9.82 3.40 -23.66
CA ARG A 95 10.88 2.47 -24.06
C ARG A 95 10.46 1.56 -25.21
N GLU A 96 9.21 1.10 -25.24
CA GLU A 96 8.68 0.31 -26.35
C GLU A 96 8.69 1.11 -27.65
N GLU A 97 8.27 2.36 -27.61
CA GLU A 97 8.34 3.29 -28.75
C GLU A 97 9.79 3.48 -29.23
N ALA A 98 10.74 3.71 -28.31
CA ALA A 98 12.14 3.86 -28.66
C ALA A 98 12.74 2.58 -29.28
N LEU A 99 12.43 1.41 -28.72
CA LEU A 99 12.86 0.12 -29.28
C LEU A 99 12.26 -0.12 -30.68
N SER A 100 10.98 0.20 -30.87
CA SER A 100 10.28 0.07 -32.15
C SER A 100 10.88 1.00 -33.22
N ALA A 101 11.13 2.27 -32.87
CA ALA A 101 11.80 3.23 -33.75
C ALA A 101 13.19 2.74 -34.17
N ASN A 102 13.98 2.20 -33.22
CA ASN A 102 15.30 1.65 -33.50
C ASN A 102 15.24 0.44 -34.46
N VAL A 103 14.28 -0.47 -34.29
CA VAL A 103 14.09 -1.59 -35.23
C VAL A 103 13.78 -1.08 -36.64
N ASN A 104 12.92 -0.07 -36.76
CA ASN A 104 12.58 0.49 -38.07
C ASN A 104 13.78 1.17 -38.74
N ALA A 105 14.61 1.89 -37.97
CA ALA A 105 15.84 2.48 -38.47
C ALA A 105 16.86 1.41 -38.91
N ILE A 106 17.02 0.32 -38.15
CA ILE A 106 17.88 -0.82 -38.51
C ILE A 106 17.40 -1.46 -39.83
N LYS A 107 16.08 -1.66 -39.98
CA LYS A 107 15.51 -2.20 -41.23
C LYS A 107 15.78 -1.29 -42.43
N ALA A 108 15.58 0.01 -42.28
CA ALA A 108 15.85 0.97 -43.36
C ALA A 108 17.33 0.96 -43.80
N GLU A 109 18.27 0.83 -42.85
CA GLU A 109 19.69 0.71 -43.17
C GLU A 109 20.06 -0.63 -43.80
N GLN A 110 19.41 -1.71 -43.37
CA GLN A 110 19.56 -3.01 -44.01
C GLN A 110 19.12 -2.96 -45.49
N ASP A 111 17.97 -2.35 -45.78
CA ASP A 111 17.48 -2.17 -47.14
C ASP A 111 18.42 -1.30 -47.98
N ALA A 112 18.96 -0.22 -47.40
CA ALA A 112 19.94 0.64 -48.05
C ALA A 112 21.24 -0.11 -48.37
N LEU A 113 21.73 -0.96 -47.46
CA LEU A 113 22.91 -1.79 -47.69
C LEU A 113 22.68 -2.85 -48.76
N LEU A 114 21.51 -3.49 -48.77
CA LEU A 114 21.14 -4.46 -49.82
C LEU A 114 21.13 -3.80 -51.20
N LYS A 115 20.59 -2.57 -51.30
CA LYS A 115 20.62 -1.79 -52.54
C LYS A 115 22.06 -1.43 -52.94
N MET A 116 22.87 -0.96 -51.99
CA MET A 116 24.28 -0.63 -52.26
C MET A 116 25.06 -1.85 -52.76
N HIS A 117 24.84 -3.02 -52.16
CA HIS A 117 25.46 -4.27 -52.60
C HIS A 117 25.04 -4.65 -54.02
N ALA A 118 23.74 -4.54 -54.33
CA ALA A 118 23.22 -4.80 -55.67
C ALA A 118 23.82 -3.84 -56.71
N ASP A 119 23.94 -2.55 -56.38
CA ASP A 119 24.55 -1.53 -57.25
C ASP A 119 26.04 -1.79 -57.49
N ILE A 120 26.80 -2.16 -56.44
CA ILE A 120 28.21 -2.55 -56.56
C ILE A 120 28.34 -3.76 -57.50
N THR A 121 27.51 -4.78 -57.31
CA THR A 121 27.54 -6.00 -58.13
C THR A 121 27.22 -5.69 -59.60
N ALA A 122 26.20 -4.86 -59.87
CA ALA A 122 25.78 -4.52 -61.22
C ALA A 122 26.79 -3.63 -61.98
N GLN A 123 27.57 -2.82 -61.25
CA GLN A 123 28.55 -1.89 -61.82
C GLN A 123 29.98 -2.43 -61.80
N ALA A 124 30.24 -3.58 -61.18
CA ALA A 124 31.59 -4.09 -60.95
C ALA A 124 32.45 -4.19 -62.21
N SER A 125 31.86 -4.58 -63.35
CA SER A 125 32.57 -4.68 -64.64
C SER A 125 32.78 -3.34 -65.36
N LYS A 126 32.15 -2.26 -64.88
CA LYS A 126 32.17 -0.92 -65.49
C LYS A 126 33.03 0.09 -64.71
N LEU A 127 33.44 -0.27 -63.50
CA LEU A 127 34.22 0.60 -62.61
C LEU A 127 35.70 0.26 -62.70
N GLU A 128 36.54 1.27 -62.56
CA GLU A 128 37.98 1.04 -62.41
C GLU A 128 38.26 0.33 -61.08
N LYS A 129 39.36 -0.43 -61.03
CA LYS A 129 39.70 -1.27 -59.86
C LYS A 129 39.75 -0.47 -58.55
N ALA A 130 40.26 0.77 -58.60
CA ALA A 130 40.34 1.64 -57.43
C ALA A 130 38.96 2.11 -56.95
N GLU A 131 38.06 2.44 -57.88
CA GLU A 131 36.69 2.89 -57.57
C GLU A 131 35.85 1.75 -57.00
N LEU A 132 35.97 0.56 -57.59
CA LEU A 132 35.29 -0.65 -57.09
C LEU A 132 35.73 -0.95 -55.65
N LYS A 133 37.04 -0.89 -55.38
CA LYS A 133 37.57 -1.08 -54.03
C LYS A 133 37.03 -0.04 -53.05
N ALA A 134 36.99 1.24 -53.43
CA ALA A 134 36.46 2.29 -52.56
C ALA A 134 34.99 2.06 -52.18
N LYS A 135 34.14 1.65 -53.15
CA LYS A 135 32.73 1.32 -52.87
C LYS A 135 32.58 0.08 -51.99
N GLN A 136 33.41 -0.94 -52.19
CA GLN A 136 33.42 -2.14 -51.34
C GLN A 136 33.84 -1.81 -49.90
N ASP A 137 34.87 -0.98 -49.73
CA ASP A 137 35.34 -0.55 -48.42
C ASP A 137 34.25 0.29 -47.69
N GLU A 138 33.55 1.18 -48.41
CA GLU A 138 32.40 1.92 -47.86
C GLU A 138 31.24 0.99 -47.46
N TYR A 139 30.90 0.01 -48.30
CA TYR A 139 29.88 -0.99 -47.98
C TYR A 139 30.25 -1.76 -46.71
N MET A 140 31.48 -2.25 -46.61
CA MET A 140 31.96 -2.98 -45.43
C MET A 140 31.93 -2.13 -44.17
N ALA A 141 32.32 -0.85 -44.24
CA ALA A 141 32.26 0.06 -43.11
C ALA A 141 30.82 0.26 -42.61
N LYS A 142 29.87 0.48 -43.53
CA LYS A 142 28.44 0.62 -43.18
C LYS A 142 27.84 -0.68 -42.65
N ALA A 143 28.22 -1.83 -43.22
CA ALA A 143 27.77 -3.15 -42.74
C ALA A 143 28.25 -3.42 -41.31
N ASN A 144 29.52 -3.11 -41.00
CA ASN A 144 30.06 -3.24 -39.65
C ASN A 144 29.33 -2.32 -38.66
N ALA A 145 29.11 -1.06 -39.02
CA ALA A 145 28.37 -0.12 -38.16
C ALA A 145 26.91 -0.57 -37.93
N LEU A 146 26.25 -1.13 -38.96
CA LEU A 146 24.91 -1.69 -38.79
C LEU A 146 24.92 -2.90 -37.84
N ASN A 147 25.92 -3.78 -37.95
CA ASN A 147 26.05 -4.93 -37.05
C ASN A 147 26.21 -4.49 -35.59
N GLU A 148 27.07 -3.49 -35.31
CA GLU A 148 27.23 -2.92 -33.96
C GLU A 148 25.91 -2.38 -33.40
N ARG A 149 25.11 -1.71 -34.25
CA ARG A 149 23.79 -1.23 -33.85
C ARG A 149 22.79 -2.33 -33.58
N ILE A 150 22.80 -3.41 -34.37
CA ILE A 150 21.96 -4.59 -34.15
C ILE A 150 22.29 -5.21 -32.79
N GLU A 151 23.58 -5.36 -32.46
CA GLU A 151 24.02 -5.86 -31.16
C GLU A 151 23.59 -4.95 -30.02
N ALA A 152 23.75 -3.63 -30.17
CA ALA A 152 23.30 -2.65 -29.17
C ALA A 152 21.78 -2.71 -28.97
N HIS A 153 21.01 -2.83 -30.05
CA HIS A 153 19.56 -2.98 -30.00
C HIS A 153 19.15 -4.26 -29.26
N ASN A 154 19.79 -5.39 -29.57
CA ASN A 154 19.51 -6.65 -28.90
C ASN A 154 19.80 -6.56 -27.39
N LYS A 155 20.94 -5.97 -27.00
CA LYS A 155 21.25 -5.72 -25.57
C LYS A 155 20.20 -4.84 -24.89
N SER A 156 19.75 -3.78 -25.57
CA SER A 156 18.71 -2.89 -25.04
C SER A 156 17.36 -3.61 -24.86
N LYS A 157 16.98 -4.45 -25.83
CA LYS A 157 15.77 -5.29 -25.78
C LYS A 157 15.86 -6.30 -24.63
N ASP A 158 16.99 -6.98 -24.45
CA ASP A 158 17.15 -7.96 -23.37
C ASP A 158 17.10 -7.30 -21.99
N ALA A 159 17.73 -6.13 -21.83
CA ALA A 159 17.62 -5.33 -20.61
C ALA A 159 16.17 -4.89 -20.33
N TYR A 160 15.44 -4.49 -21.36
CA TYR A 160 14.02 -4.14 -21.25
C TYR A 160 13.16 -5.33 -20.80
N LEU A 161 13.38 -6.52 -21.37
CA LEU A 161 12.67 -7.74 -20.98
C LEU A 161 12.99 -8.16 -19.53
N ALA A 162 14.24 -8.04 -19.11
CA ALA A 162 14.65 -8.29 -17.73
C ALA A 162 13.97 -7.32 -16.75
N GLU A 163 13.88 -6.04 -17.11
CA GLU A 163 13.21 -5.02 -16.31
C GLU A 163 11.70 -5.29 -16.20
N ARG A 164 11.03 -5.64 -17.31
CA ARG A 164 9.62 -6.06 -17.30
C ARG A 164 9.37 -7.23 -16.35
N LYS A 165 10.18 -8.27 -16.42
CA LYS A 165 10.09 -9.42 -15.51
C LYS A 165 10.31 -9.04 -14.04
N SER A 166 11.26 -8.15 -13.78
CA SER A 166 11.49 -7.63 -12.42
C SER A 166 10.30 -6.82 -11.92
N PHE A 167 9.72 -5.99 -12.78
CA PHE A 167 8.51 -5.23 -12.47
C PHE A 167 7.33 -6.14 -12.13
N ASP A 168 7.07 -7.17 -12.93
CA ASP A 168 6.00 -8.14 -12.65
C ASP A 168 6.20 -8.81 -11.29
N THR A 169 7.44 -9.19 -10.96
CA THR A 169 7.77 -9.74 -9.64
C THR A 169 7.45 -8.78 -8.50
N LYS A 170 7.72 -7.47 -8.67
CA LYS A 170 7.39 -6.44 -7.67
C LYS A 170 5.88 -6.24 -7.54
N VAL A 171 5.14 -6.29 -8.65
CA VAL A 171 3.67 -6.21 -8.63
C VAL A 171 3.07 -7.38 -7.86
N GLU A 172 3.55 -8.60 -8.09
CA GLU A 172 3.09 -9.78 -7.35
C GLU A 172 3.40 -9.67 -5.84
N ALA A 173 4.62 -9.23 -5.50
CA ALA A 173 5.00 -8.99 -4.10
C ALA A 173 4.10 -7.92 -3.43
N HIS A 174 3.82 -6.83 -4.13
CA HIS A 174 2.94 -5.77 -3.65
C HIS A 174 1.50 -6.26 -3.44
N ASN A 175 0.96 -7.04 -4.39
CA ASN A 175 -0.37 -7.63 -4.25
C ASN A 175 -0.45 -8.56 -3.04
N LYS A 176 0.57 -9.40 -2.83
CA LYS A 176 0.64 -10.27 -1.66
C LYS A 176 0.71 -9.46 -0.35
N ALA A 177 1.55 -8.44 -0.28
CA ALA A 177 1.66 -7.58 0.89
C ALA A 177 0.33 -6.86 1.21
N LYS A 178 -0.40 -6.45 0.17
CA LYS A 178 -1.75 -5.88 0.31
C LYS A 178 -2.75 -6.88 0.90
N ASP A 179 -2.74 -8.13 0.45
CA ASP A 179 -3.62 -9.18 0.98
C ASP A 179 -3.29 -9.52 2.44
N GLU A 180 -1.99 -9.55 2.78
CA GLU A 180 -1.51 -9.70 4.16
C GLU A 180 -1.96 -8.52 5.05
N LEU A 181 -1.85 -7.28 4.56
CA LEU A 181 -2.35 -6.10 5.24
C LEU A 181 -3.87 -6.15 5.46
N SER A 182 -4.64 -6.57 4.45
CA SER A 182 -6.09 -6.75 4.59
C SER A 182 -6.43 -7.74 5.69
N THR A 183 -5.75 -8.89 5.70
CA THR A 183 -5.92 -9.92 6.74
C THR A 183 -5.55 -9.38 8.12
N ARG A 184 -4.48 -8.60 8.21
CA ARG A 184 -4.04 -7.95 9.46
C ARG A 184 -5.08 -6.96 9.98
N VAL A 185 -5.66 -6.16 9.09
CA VAL A 185 -6.72 -5.20 9.43
C VAL A 185 -7.99 -5.90 9.91
N ASP A 186 -8.41 -6.98 9.25
CA ASP A 186 -9.56 -7.78 9.68
C ASP A 186 -9.35 -8.36 11.08
N ASN A 187 -8.18 -8.96 11.32
CA ASN A 187 -7.80 -9.49 12.64
C ASN A 187 -7.76 -8.40 13.73
N TYR A 188 -7.29 -7.20 13.39
CA TYR A 188 -7.31 -6.05 14.29
C TYR A 188 -8.75 -5.66 14.65
N PHE A 189 -9.65 -5.60 13.68
CA PHE A 189 -11.05 -5.27 13.94
C PHE A 189 -11.74 -6.32 14.81
N ASP A 190 -11.49 -7.61 14.58
CA ASP A 190 -12.03 -8.68 15.41
C ASP A 190 -11.58 -8.55 16.87
N LYS A 191 -10.27 -8.33 17.11
CA LYS A 191 -9.71 -8.12 18.46
C LYS A 191 -10.26 -6.86 19.13
N HIS A 192 -10.40 -5.79 18.36
CA HIS A 192 -10.93 -4.53 18.85
C HIS A 192 -12.43 -4.64 19.21
N ASP A 193 -13.21 -5.39 18.42
CA ASP A 193 -14.61 -5.66 18.72
C ASP A 193 -14.78 -6.61 19.92
N GLU A 194 -13.89 -7.59 20.08
CA GLU A 194 -13.83 -8.42 21.29
C GLU A 194 -13.55 -7.57 22.53
N TRP A 195 -12.54 -6.69 22.46
CA TRP A 195 -12.24 -5.73 23.51
C TRP A 195 -13.44 -4.82 23.80
N LYS A 196 -14.13 -4.32 22.79
CA LYS A 196 -15.34 -3.50 23.01
C LYS A 196 -16.43 -4.24 23.76
N LYS A 197 -16.66 -5.52 23.43
CA LYS A 197 -17.70 -6.33 24.09
C LYS A 197 -17.35 -6.61 25.55
N SER A 198 -16.08 -6.91 25.85
CA SER A 198 -15.64 -7.31 27.18
C SER A 198 -15.31 -6.12 28.09
N CYS A 199 -14.82 -5.01 27.51
CA CYS A 199 -14.21 -3.91 28.26
C CYS A 199 -14.92 -2.56 28.07
N ALA A 200 -15.40 -2.24 26.86
CA ALA A 200 -15.92 -0.89 26.61
C ALA A 200 -17.19 -0.63 27.43
N ASN A 201 -17.23 0.53 28.07
CA ASN A 201 -18.33 1.00 28.91
C ASN A 201 -18.64 0.11 30.14
N LYS A 202 -17.71 -0.78 30.54
CA LYS A 202 -17.79 -1.46 31.83
C LYS A 202 -17.32 -0.53 32.94
N ALA A 203 -18.03 -0.54 34.07
CA ALA A 203 -17.59 0.21 35.23
C ALA A 203 -16.48 -0.53 35.96
N TYR A 204 -15.57 0.23 36.56
CA TYR A 204 -14.43 -0.27 37.30
C TYR A 204 -14.12 0.67 38.47
N ASP A 205 -13.30 0.23 39.41
CA ASP A 205 -12.80 1.07 40.50
C ASP A 205 -11.60 1.91 40.03
N GLU A 206 -11.67 3.23 40.23
CA GLU A 206 -10.57 4.15 39.88
C GLU A 206 -9.28 3.85 40.68
N ALA A 207 -9.39 3.32 41.90
CA ALA A 207 -8.24 2.91 42.68
C ALA A 207 -7.49 1.73 42.02
N ASP A 208 -8.25 0.77 41.46
CA ASP A 208 -7.69 -0.36 40.71
C ASP A 208 -7.02 0.13 39.42
N GLU A 209 -7.63 1.09 38.71
CA GLU A 209 -7.04 1.69 37.51
C GLU A 209 -5.70 2.37 37.82
N ILE A 210 -5.63 3.17 38.89
CA ILE A 210 -4.40 3.84 39.33
C ILE A 210 -3.32 2.83 39.71
N ALA A 211 -3.69 1.74 40.40
CA ALA A 211 -2.76 0.68 40.78
C ALA A 211 -2.18 -0.01 39.54
N ILE A 212 -3.04 -0.39 38.58
CA ILE A 212 -2.63 -1.04 37.33
C ILE A 212 -1.76 -0.10 36.47
N LYS A 213 -2.11 1.17 36.35
CA LYS A 213 -1.28 2.16 35.62
C LYS A 213 0.13 2.29 36.18
N LYS A 214 0.34 2.06 37.48
CA LYS A 214 1.68 2.06 38.10
C LYS A 214 2.46 0.77 37.79
N GLU A 215 1.78 -0.35 37.61
CA GLU A 215 2.37 -1.64 37.24
C GLU A 215 2.76 -1.71 35.75
N MET A 216 2.05 -0.96 34.89
CA MET A 216 2.24 -0.96 33.45
C MET A 216 3.27 0.07 32.93
N LYS A 217 3.87 0.86 33.82
CA LYS A 217 4.98 1.78 33.50
C LYS A 217 6.31 1.07 33.59
#